data_AF-A0A960LAM1-F1
#
_entry.id   AF-A0A960LAM1-F1
#
_cell.length_a   1.000
_cell.length_b   1.000
_cell.length_c   1.000
_cell.angle_alpha   90.00
_cell.angle_beta   90.00
_cell.angle_gamma   90.00
#
_symmetry.space_group_name_H-M   'P 1'
#
loop_
_entity.id
_entity.type
_entity.pdbx_description
1 polymer ?
#
loop_
_entity_poly.entity_id
_entity_poly.type
_entity_poly.pdbx_seq_one_letter_code
_entity_poly.pdbx_strand_id
1 'polypeptide(L)'
;MTREPSTVEEPIGKSWGCSWRATATDRRNGRTANVWVFVWMAVFMTANSVVQLGHEDSFPLATLGLVATALFAIPAVRSYGRFVRQADELTRVIQLQAMAAGFAAGVVASFLEPFVGALFGQLPQPAAMLDVLHFMNPLVPMILVYSATVTILQRRYSR
;
A
#
# COMPACT_ATOMS: atom_id res chain seq x y z
N MET A 1 -53.47 -41.61 -2.55
CA MET A 1 -53.11 -40.26 -2.07
C MET A 1 -51.62 -40.07 -2.28
N THR A 2 -51.25 -39.51 -3.43
CA THR A 2 -49.87 -39.27 -3.88
C THR A 2 -49.60 -37.78 -3.71
N ARG A 3 -48.67 -37.41 -2.82
CA ARG A 3 -48.21 -36.02 -2.65
C ARG A 3 -47.36 -35.64 -3.87
N GLU A 4 -47.79 -34.61 -4.59
CA GLU A 4 -46.95 -33.93 -5.58
C GLU A 4 -45.74 -33.28 -4.87
N PRO A 5 -44.52 -33.45 -5.39
CA PRO A 5 -43.38 -32.69 -4.94
C PRO A 5 -43.53 -31.25 -5.44
N SER A 6 -43.83 -30.32 -4.54
CA SER A 6 -43.80 -28.89 -4.82
C SER A 6 -42.36 -28.48 -5.11
N THR A 7 -41.99 -28.46 -6.38
CA THR A 7 -40.83 -27.72 -6.89
C THR A 7 -41.11 -26.24 -6.69
N VAL A 8 -40.85 -25.76 -5.48
CA VAL A 8 -40.71 -24.33 -5.23
C VAL A 8 -39.42 -23.93 -5.94
N GLU A 9 -39.56 -23.57 -7.22
CA GLU A 9 -38.57 -22.77 -7.92
C GLU A 9 -38.49 -21.45 -7.16
N GLU A 10 -37.61 -21.41 -6.16
CA GLU A 10 -37.14 -20.13 -5.62
C GLU A 10 -36.59 -19.34 -6.81
N PRO A 11 -37.11 -18.14 -7.09
CA PRO A 11 -36.65 -17.36 -8.22
C PRO A 11 -35.15 -17.09 -8.01
N ILE A 12 -34.32 -17.71 -8.86
CA ILE A 12 -32.86 -17.56 -8.97
C ILE A 12 -32.46 -16.08 -9.28
N GLY A 13 -33.41 -15.14 -9.28
CA GLY A 13 -33.24 -13.74 -9.64
C GLY A 13 -33.33 -12.72 -8.51
N LYS A 14 -33.47 -13.08 -7.22
CA LYS A 14 -33.68 -12.06 -6.14
C LYS A 14 -32.82 -12.12 -4.89
N SER A 15 -31.91 -13.08 -4.70
CA SER A 15 -31.07 -13.13 -3.48
C SER A 15 -29.61 -12.71 -3.66
N TRP A 16 -29.22 -12.20 -4.84
CA TRP A 16 -28.05 -11.32 -4.96
C TRP A 16 -28.37 -9.94 -4.37
N GLY A 17 -28.80 -9.93 -3.11
CA GLY A 17 -28.69 -8.79 -2.23
C GLY A 17 -27.22 -8.50 -1.98
N CYS A 18 -26.51 -8.16 -3.06
CA CYS A 18 -25.17 -7.61 -3.06
C CYS A 18 -25.29 -6.25 -2.39
N SER A 19 -25.24 -6.24 -1.05
CA SER A 19 -24.89 -5.02 -0.37
C SER A 19 -23.44 -4.73 -0.73
N TRP A 20 -23.22 -4.03 -1.85
CA TRP A 20 -21.92 -3.48 -2.30
C TRP A 20 -21.32 -2.48 -1.29
N ARG A 21 -21.89 -2.40 -0.08
CA ARG A 21 -21.38 -1.58 1.02
C ARG A 21 -20.32 -2.35 1.76
N ALA A 22 -19.10 -1.84 1.68
CA ALA A 22 -17.99 -2.26 2.52
C ALA A 22 -18.45 -2.41 3.99
N THR A 23 -18.26 -3.62 4.53
CA THR A 23 -18.69 -3.94 5.89
C THR A 23 -17.89 -3.12 6.90
N ALA A 24 -18.40 -2.98 8.13
CA ALA A 24 -17.66 -2.33 9.21
C ALA A 24 -16.31 -3.02 9.47
N THR A 25 -16.26 -4.35 9.28
CA THR A 25 -15.06 -5.17 9.39
C THR A 25 -14.02 -4.81 8.32
N ASP A 26 -14.43 -4.64 7.07
CA ASP A 26 -13.52 -4.28 5.96
C ASP A 26 -12.89 -2.90 6.20
N ARG A 27 -13.69 -1.94 6.67
CA ARG A 27 -13.19 -0.60 7.02
C ARG A 27 -12.16 -0.66 8.15
N ARG A 28 -12.41 -1.47 9.18
CA ARG A 28 -11.48 -1.63 10.31
C ARG A 28 -10.19 -2.28 9.85
N ASN A 29 -10.27 -3.36 9.08
CA ASN A 29 -9.11 -4.07 8.55
C ASN A 29 -8.28 -3.18 7.62
N GLY A 30 -8.92 -2.42 6.72
CA GLY A 30 -8.23 -1.49 5.84
C GLY A 30 -7.51 -0.37 6.60
N ARG A 31 -8.13 0.17 7.66
CA ARG A 31 -7.46 1.13 8.56
C ARG A 31 -6.24 0.51 9.25
N THR A 32 -6.38 -0.71 9.77
CA THR A 32 -5.28 -1.42 10.42
C THR A 32 -4.12 -1.68 9.45
N ALA A 33 -4.41 -2.10 8.21
CA ALA A 33 -3.41 -2.28 7.18
C ALA A 33 -2.68 -0.97 6.85
N ASN A 34 -3.42 0.12 6.63
CA ASN A 34 -2.83 1.44 6.35
C ASN A 34 -1.96 1.93 7.52
N VAL A 35 -2.41 1.78 8.77
CA VAL A 35 -1.60 2.16 9.95
C VAL A 35 -0.27 1.40 9.97
N TRP A 36 -0.27 0.09 9.71
CA TRP A 36 0.97 -0.68 9.67
C TRP A 36 1.88 -0.29 8.50
N VAL A 37 1.32 0.04 7.34
CA VAL A 37 2.09 0.56 6.21
C VAL A 37 2.73 1.90 6.56
N PHE A 38 2.02 2.80 7.25
CA PHE A 38 2.59 4.08 7.70
C PHE A 38 3.65 3.91 8.78
N VAL A 39 3.44 3.01 9.75
CA VAL A 39 4.45 2.69 10.77
C VAL A 39 5.71 2.15 10.10
N TRP A 40 5.56 1.21 9.17
CA TRP A 40 6.68 0.67 8.40
C TRP A 40 7.40 1.76 7.59
N MET A 41 6.66 2.63 6.89
CA MET A 41 7.21 3.76 6.15
C MET A 41 7.99 4.72 7.08
N ALA A 42 7.46 5.03 8.26
CA ALA A 42 8.12 5.91 9.23
C ALA A 42 9.44 5.31 9.75
N VAL A 43 9.46 4.01 10.04
CA VAL A 43 10.69 3.29 10.44
C VAL A 43 11.70 3.31 9.31
N PHE A 44 11.27 3.04 8.08
CA PHE A 44 12.11 3.09 6.90
C PHE A 44 12.73 4.49 6.69
N MET A 45 11.91 5.55 6.74
CA MET A 45 12.39 6.93 6.60
C MET A 45 13.37 7.30 7.73
N THR A 46 13.09 6.88 8.96
CA THR A 46 13.98 7.13 10.10
C THR A 46 15.33 6.45 9.92
N ALA A 47 15.34 5.17 9.52
CA ALA A 47 16.57 4.43 9.22
C ALA A 47 17.36 5.12 8.10
N ASN A 48 16.68 5.56 7.05
CA ASN A 48 17.29 6.27 5.92
C ASN A 48 17.91 7.61 6.34
N SER A 49 17.20 8.40 7.16
CA SER A 49 17.72 9.67 7.68
C SER A 49 18.93 9.50 8.60
N VAL A 50 18.95 8.44 9.42
CA VAL A 50 20.11 8.14 10.27
C VAL A 50 21.36 7.89 9.43
N VAL A 51 21.24 7.13 8.33
CA VAL A 51 22.35 6.88 7.41
C VAL A 51 22.84 8.18 6.77
N GLN A 52 21.92 9.02 6.26
CA GLN A 52 22.25 10.29 5.60
C GLN A 52 22.93 11.34 6.51
N LEU A 53 22.76 11.25 7.83
CA LEU A 53 23.39 12.17 8.80
C LEU A 53 24.88 11.84 9.07
N GLY A 54 25.59 11.21 8.12
CA GLY A 54 27.01 10.93 8.22
C GLY A 54 27.38 9.81 9.19
N HIS A 55 26.40 8.95 9.54
CA HIS A 55 26.65 7.74 10.33
C HIS A 55 26.94 6.52 9.44
N GLU A 56 27.38 6.77 8.20
CA GLU A 56 27.65 5.75 7.18
C GLU A 56 28.70 4.72 7.65
N ASP A 57 29.69 5.16 8.43
CA ASP A 57 30.72 4.29 9.00
C ASP A 57 30.20 3.39 10.14
N SER A 58 29.01 3.67 10.67
CA SER A 58 28.41 2.87 11.73
C SER A 58 27.61 1.71 11.16
N PHE A 59 28.32 0.72 10.63
CA PHE A 59 27.79 -0.59 10.24
C PHE A 59 26.71 -1.16 11.19
N PRO A 60 26.82 -1.03 12.54
CA PRO A 60 25.79 -1.52 13.46
C PRO A 60 24.44 -0.80 13.33
N LEU A 61 24.44 0.52 13.12
CA LEU A 61 23.23 1.34 13.02
C LEU A 61 22.51 1.09 11.70
N ALA A 62 23.24 0.99 10.60
CA ALA A 62 22.68 0.61 9.30
C ALA A 62 22.02 -0.79 9.35
N THR A 63 22.71 -1.75 9.97
CA THR A 63 22.19 -3.11 10.16
C THR A 63 20.93 -3.11 11.04
N LEU A 64 20.94 -2.34 12.14
CA LEU A 64 19.77 -2.19 13.02
C LEU A 64 18.58 -1.59 12.26
N GLY A 65 18.80 -0.55 11.44
CA GLY A 65 17.77 0.08 10.62
C GLY A 65 17.15 -0.87 9.61
N LEU A 66 17.97 -1.70 8.94
CA LEU A 66 17.51 -2.74 8.03
C LEU A 66 16.67 -3.79 8.76
N VAL A 67 17.15 -4.30 9.90
CA VAL A 67 16.45 -5.31 10.70
C VAL A 67 15.13 -4.75 11.24
N ALA A 68 15.12 -3.53 11.75
CA ALA A 68 13.91 -2.86 12.20
C ALA A 68 12.89 -2.74 11.05
N THR A 69 13.32 -2.23 9.89
CA THR A 69 12.45 -2.11 8.71
C THR A 69 11.86 -3.46 8.30
N ALA A 70 12.66 -4.53 8.28
CA ALA A 70 12.19 -5.88 7.98
C ALA A 70 11.19 -6.41 9.01
N LEU A 71 11.45 -6.19 10.31
CA LEU A 71 10.55 -6.59 11.39
C LEU A 71 9.20 -5.88 11.30
N PHE A 72 9.18 -4.58 10.98
CA PHE A 72 7.94 -3.81 10.82
C PHE A 72 7.21 -4.10 9.49
N ALA A 73 7.87 -4.68 8.50
CA ALA A 73 7.22 -5.15 7.28
C ALA A 73 6.29 -6.35 7.53
N ILE A 74 6.66 -7.24 8.46
CA ILE A 74 5.89 -8.46 8.78
C ILE A 74 4.43 -8.16 9.18
N PRO A 75 4.14 -7.27 10.15
CA PRO A 75 2.76 -6.95 10.51
C PRO A 75 2.02 -6.19 9.41
N ALA A 76 2.70 -5.37 8.59
CA ALA A 76 2.10 -4.74 7.42
C ALA A 76 1.63 -5.78 6.40
N VAL A 77 2.49 -6.74 6.04
CA VAL A 77 2.14 -7.83 5.12
C VAL A 77 1.03 -8.72 5.68
N ARG A 78 1.09 -9.07 6.97
CA ARG A 78 0.05 -9.89 7.61
C ARG A 78 -1.30 -9.18 7.65
N SER A 79 -1.34 -7.91 8.01
CA SER A 79 -2.58 -7.13 8.07
C SER A 79 -3.18 -6.92 6.69
N TYR A 80 -2.35 -6.61 5.69
CA TYR A 80 -2.78 -6.52 4.29
C TYR A 80 -3.29 -7.85 3.75
N GLY A 81 -2.57 -8.95 4.00
CA GLY A 81 -2.99 -10.29 3.58
C GLY A 81 -4.32 -10.72 4.21
N ARG A 82 -4.53 -10.41 5.50
CA ARG A 82 -5.82 -10.65 6.17
C ARG A 82 -6.94 -9.83 5.54
N PHE A 83 -6.67 -8.56 5.24
CA PHE A 83 -7.63 -7.68 4.60
C PHE A 83 -8.03 -8.18 3.20
N VAL A 84 -7.06 -8.53 2.34
CA VAL A 84 -7.33 -9.04 0.98
C VAL A 84 -8.09 -10.37 0.98
N ARG A 85 -7.84 -11.25 1.96
CA ARG A 85 -8.56 -12.53 2.08
C ARG A 85 -10.02 -12.37 2.49
N GLN A 86 -10.35 -11.27 3.19
CA GLN A 86 -11.70 -10.99 3.67
C GLN A 86 -12.45 -10.00 2.77
N ALA A 87 -11.74 -9.34 1.86
CA ALA A 87 -12.28 -8.38 0.93
C ALA A 87 -13.23 -9.04 -0.08
N ASP A 88 -14.35 -8.38 -0.35
CA ASP A 88 -15.21 -8.67 -1.49
C ASP A 88 -14.50 -8.36 -2.82
N GLU A 89 -15.08 -8.81 -3.94
CA GLU A 89 -14.50 -8.59 -5.28
C GLU A 89 -14.33 -7.11 -5.59
N LEU A 90 -15.27 -6.26 -5.18
CA LEU A 90 -15.19 -4.81 -5.38
C LEU A 90 -13.97 -4.22 -4.67
N THR A 91 -13.80 -4.55 -3.39
CA THR A 91 -12.67 -4.07 -2.58
C THR A 91 -11.36 -4.59 -3.16
N ARG A 92 -11.33 -5.83 -3.67
CA ARG A 92 -10.14 -6.38 -4.34
C ARG A 92 -9.75 -5.58 -5.59
N VAL A 93 -10.73 -5.20 -6.41
CA VAL A 93 -10.49 -4.35 -7.59
C VAL A 93 -9.99 -2.96 -7.18
N ILE A 94 -10.59 -2.34 -6.15
CA ILE A 94 -10.14 -1.05 -5.61
C ILE A 94 -8.67 -1.12 -5.18
N GLN A 95 -8.28 -2.21 -4.52
CA GLN A 95 -6.91 -2.42 -4.06
C GLN A 95 -5.92 -2.56 -5.22
N LEU A 96 -6.28 -3.33 -6.25
CA LEU A 96 -5.45 -3.46 -7.45
C LEU A 96 -5.30 -2.11 -8.18
N GLN A 97 -6.38 -1.35 -8.32
CA GLN A 97 -6.32 -0.01 -8.93
C GLN A 97 -5.46 0.95 -8.11
N ALA A 98 -5.59 0.93 -6.79
CA ALA A 98 -4.76 1.75 -5.92
C ALA A 98 -3.29 1.34 -5.99
N MET A 99 -3.00 0.04 -6.07
CA MET A 99 -1.64 -0.48 -6.19
C MET A 99 -1.01 -0.08 -7.53
N ALA A 100 -1.77 -0.17 -8.63
CA ALA A 100 -1.33 0.31 -9.93
C ALA A 100 -1.05 1.82 -9.92
N ALA A 101 -1.93 2.62 -9.31
CA ALA A 101 -1.74 4.07 -9.17
C ALA A 101 -0.50 4.40 -8.33
N GLY A 102 -0.30 3.71 -7.20
CA GLY A 102 0.89 3.86 -6.36
C GLY A 102 2.16 3.50 -7.13
N PHE A 103 2.17 2.37 -7.84
CA PHE A 103 3.32 1.94 -8.64
C PHE A 103 3.66 2.97 -9.72
N ALA A 104 2.65 3.44 -10.47
CA ALA A 104 2.84 4.49 -11.47
C ALA A 104 3.42 5.77 -10.86
N ALA A 105 2.94 6.20 -9.69
CA ALA A 105 3.48 7.36 -8.99
C ALA A 105 4.94 7.16 -8.54
N GLY A 106 5.29 5.97 -8.06
CA GLY A 106 6.66 5.61 -7.72
C GLY A 106 7.59 5.70 -8.94
N VAL A 107 7.19 5.12 -10.07
CA VAL A 107 7.94 5.19 -11.33
C VAL A 107 8.13 6.64 -11.77
N VAL A 108 7.07 7.44 -11.79
CA VAL A 108 7.15 8.87 -12.16
C VAL A 108 8.09 9.62 -11.23
N ALA A 109 8.01 9.39 -9.92
CA ALA A 109 8.89 10.04 -8.96
C ALA A 109 10.37 9.68 -9.17
N SER A 110 10.67 8.42 -9.45
CA SER A 110 12.04 7.98 -9.79
C SER A 110 12.61 8.70 -11.00
N PHE A 111 11.79 8.89 -12.05
CA PHE A 111 12.24 9.62 -13.24
C PHE A 111 12.32 11.13 -13.00
N LEU A 112 11.49 11.68 -12.13
CA LEU A 112 11.41 13.12 -11.89
C LEU A 112 12.52 13.65 -10.97
N GLU A 113 12.99 12.85 -10.02
CA GLU A 113 14.06 13.22 -9.06
C GLU A 113 15.28 13.88 -9.73
N PRO A 114 15.95 13.29 -10.75
CA PRO A 114 17.13 13.91 -11.35
C PRO A 114 16.83 15.26 -12.02
N PHE A 115 15.61 15.46 -12.54
CA PHE A 115 15.21 16.75 -13.11
C PHE A 115 15.03 17.82 -12.02
N VAL A 116 14.46 17.44 -10.88
CA VAL A 116 14.30 18.35 -9.73
C VAL A 116 15.68 18.75 -9.20
N GLY A 117 16.61 17.81 -9.05
CA GLY A 117 18.00 18.11 -8.69
C GLY A 117 18.65 19.09 -9.66
N ALA A 118 18.53 18.84 -10.96
CA ALA A 118 19.06 19.73 -11.99
C ALA A 118 18.47 21.15 -11.93
N LEU A 119 17.18 21.29 -11.63
CA LEU A 119 16.51 22.59 -11.49
C LEU A 119 17.09 23.42 -10.32
N PHE A 120 17.51 22.75 -9.25
CA PHE A 120 18.15 23.38 -8.08
C PHE A 120 19.68 23.48 -8.21
N GLY A 121 20.25 23.24 -9.39
CA GLY A 121 21.69 23.30 -9.63
C GLY A 121 22.48 22.15 -9.03
N GLN A 122 21.80 21.11 -8.52
CA GLN A 122 22.42 19.86 -8.08
C GLN A 122 22.56 18.93 -9.29
N LEU A 123 23.74 18.94 -9.91
CA LEU A 123 24.03 17.95 -10.95
C LEU A 123 24.09 16.55 -10.33
N PRO A 124 23.50 15.53 -10.97
CA PRO A 124 23.55 14.17 -10.47
C PRO A 124 25.02 13.74 -10.38
N GLN A 125 25.50 13.51 -9.16
CA GLN A 125 26.82 12.91 -8.99
C GLN A 125 26.73 11.46 -9.51
N PRO A 126 27.68 10.99 -10.32
CA PRO A 126 27.64 9.64 -10.88
C PRO A 126 27.62 8.55 -9.78
N ALA A 127 28.14 8.86 -8.58
CA ALA A 127 28.07 7.99 -7.42
C ALA A 127 26.65 7.87 -6.82
N ALA A 128 25.83 8.93 -6.89
CA ALA A 128 24.46 8.94 -6.36
C ALA A 128 23.49 8.12 -7.24
N MET A 129 23.84 7.88 -8.51
CA MET A 129 23.01 7.12 -9.45
C MET A 129 22.94 5.61 -9.11
N LEU A 130 23.92 5.09 -8.35
CA LEU A 130 23.98 3.71 -7.88
C LEU A 130 23.64 3.57 -6.39
N ASP A 131 23.34 4.68 -5.70
CA ASP A 131 23.12 4.64 -4.28
C ASP A 131 21.74 4.03 -3.97
N VAL A 132 21.74 2.90 -3.26
CA VAL A 132 20.55 2.12 -2.93
C VAL A 132 19.52 2.97 -2.17
N LEU A 133 19.98 4.00 -1.45
CA LEU A 133 19.13 4.96 -0.76
C LEU A 133 18.30 5.84 -1.72
N HIS A 134 18.82 6.25 -2.88
CA HIS A 134 18.05 6.99 -3.89
C HIS A 134 17.01 6.10 -4.57
N PHE A 135 17.33 4.83 -4.78
CA PHE A 135 16.38 3.86 -5.36
C PHE A 135 15.15 3.59 -4.49
N MET A 136 15.25 3.83 -3.17
CA MET A 136 14.12 3.64 -2.24
C MET A 136 13.23 4.88 -2.07
N ASN A 137 13.68 6.07 -2.50
CA ASN A 137 12.91 7.32 -2.50
C ASN A 137 11.51 7.24 -3.19
N PRO A 138 11.29 6.50 -4.30
CA PRO A 138 9.96 6.36 -4.91
C PRO A 138 8.92 5.61 -4.07
N LEU A 139 9.33 4.91 -3.00
CA LEU A 139 8.40 4.20 -2.14
C LEU A 139 7.46 5.17 -1.40
N VAL A 140 7.96 6.35 -1.00
CA VAL A 140 7.15 7.36 -0.31
C VAL A 140 5.98 7.84 -1.17
N PRO A 141 6.17 8.37 -2.39
CA PRO A 141 5.06 8.78 -3.23
C PRO A 141 4.16 7.60 -3.62
N MET A 142 4.72 6.39 -3.80
CA MET A 142 3.92 5.20 -4.06
C MET A 142 2.94 4.88 -2.92
N ILE A 143 3.41 4.88 -1.67
CA ILE A 143 2.58 4.60 -0.49
C ILE A 143 1.53 5.69 -0.28
N LEU A 144 1.89 6.96 -0.49
CA LEU A 144 0.97 8.09 -0.35
C LEU A 144 -0.14 8.04 -1.40
N VAL A 145 0.20 7.82 -2.67
CA VAL A 145 -0.77 7.74 -3.76
C VAL A 145 -1.66 6.51 -3.61
N TYR A 146 -1.09 5.36 -3.26
CA TYR A 146 -1.86 4.17 -2.93
C TYR A 146 -2.89 4.46 -1.82
N SER A 147 -2.44 5.03 -0.70
CA SER A 147 -3.30 5.31 0.46
C SER A 147 -4.40 6.33 0.14
N ALA A 148 -4.07 7.36 -0.65
CA ALA A 148 -5.04 8.35 -1.12
C ALA A 148 -6.07 7.72 -2.05
N THR A 149 -5.66 6.93 -3.05
CA THR A 149 -6.55 6.27 -4.01
C THR A 149 -7.49 5.29 -3.31
N VAL A 150 -6.99 4.46 -2.38
CA VAL A 150 -7.85 3.59 -1.55
C VAL A 150 -8.91 4.41 -0.83
N THR A 151 -8.52 5.50 -0.17
CA THR A 151 -9.44 6.34 0.62
C THR A 151 -10.49 7.01 -0.25
N ILE A 152 -10.11 7.53 -1.42
CA ILE A 152 -11.02 8.21 -2.36
C ILE A 152 -12.02 7.20 -2.94
N LEU A 153 -11.54 6.05 -3.42
CA LEU A 153 -12.40 5.02 -4.01
C LEU A 153 -13.37 4.46 -2.97
N GLN A 154 -12.91 4.17 -1.75
CA GLN A 154 -13.79 3.74 -0.66
C GLN A 154 -14.90 4.75 -0.36
N ARG A 155 -14.59 6.05 -0.35
CA ARG A 155 -15.61 7.10 -0.17
C ARG A 155 -16.62 7.12 -1.32
N ARG A 156 -16.15 7.00 -2.57
CA ARG A 156 -16.99 7.02 -3.77
C ARG A 156 -17.97 5.85 -3.82
N TYR A 157 -17.53 4.64 -3.50
CA TYR A 157 -18.37 3.43 -3.52
C TYR A 157 -19.22 3.24 -2.25
N SER A 158 -18.97 4.01 -1.19
CA SER A 158 -19.78 3.96 0.03
C SER A 158 -21.06 4.79 0.00
N ARG A 159 -21.21 5.68 -1.00
CA ARG A 159 -22.40 6.51 -1.22
C ARG A 159 -23.39 5.78 -2.10
#